data_AF-A0A2S8PSX4-F1
#
_entry.id   AF-A0A2S8PSX4-F1
#
_cell.length_a   1.000
_cell.length_b   1.000
_cell.length_c   1.000
_cell.angle_alpha   90.00
_cell.angle_beta   90.00
_cell.angle_gamma   90.00
#
_symmetry.space_group_name_H-M   'P 1'
#
loop_
_entity.id
_entity.type
_entity.pdbx_description
1 polymer ?
#
loop_
_entity_poly.entity_id
_entity_poly.type
_entity_poly.pdbx_seq_one_letter_code
_entity_poly.pdbx_strand_id
1 'polypeptide(L)'
;MRLLRLPHCYCAADFSRRQRLRTALIILADILQKNGAIFLGDTTQKELYLTFDNGYENGFTPRILDVLKEKKVPAIFFLTGHYVKDKPELVTRMVTEGHLVGNHSWTHPDMTQISNAQLKEELDKVKQSVTGTTRQKEMAYVRPPRGIFSDRTLAASRAEGYTTVFWSVAYKDWDVNDQKGADYAYRQVMAQLHPGAVILLHSISKDAWRFFVLYGCSKWKIFV
;
A
#
# COMPACT_ATOMS: atom_id res chain seq x y z
N MET A 1 4.89 -10.19 -22.87
CA MET A 1 3.98 -9.03 -23.07
C MET A 1 4.80 -7.76 -22.90
N ARG A 2 5.20 -7.09 -24.00
CA ARG A 2 5.96 -5.83 -23.95
C ARG A 2 5.01 -4.72 -23.50
N LEU A 3 5.20 -4.20 -22.28
CA LEU A 3 4.58 -2.95 -21.85
C LEU A 3 5.06 -1.84 -22.80
N LEU A 4 4.18 -1.39 -23.70
CA LEU A 4 4.34 -0.12 -24.39
C LEU A 4 4.33 0.97 -23.31
N ARG A 5 5.52 1.45 -22.93
CA ARG A 5 5.66 2.59 -22.03
C ARG A 5 5.16 3.81 -22.78
N LEU A 6 3.93 4.24 -22.50
CA LEU A 6 3.50 5.58 -22.85
C LEU A 6 4.50 6.56 -22.21
N PRO A 7 4.99 7.57 -22.95
CA PRO A 7 5.76 8.62 -22.32
C PRO A 7 4.86 9.20 -21.21
N HIS A 8 5.38 9.36 -20.00
CA HIS A 8 4.68 9.89 -18.80
C HIS A 8 3.91 8.89 -17.91
N CYS A 9 4.02 7.57 -18.12
CA CYS A 9 3.56 6.56 -17.15
C CYS A 9 4.74 5.95 -16.37
N TYR A 10 4.60 5.87 -15.05
CA TYR A 10 5.60 5.36 -14.11
C TYR A 10 5.07 4.16 -13.31
N CYS A 11 5.97 3.31 -12.81
CA CYS A 11 5.65 2.20 -11.91
C CYS A 11 6.53 2.26 -10.67
N ALA A 12 5.94 2.20 -9.47
CA ALA A 12 6.68 2.28 -8.21
C ALA A 12 7.72 1.15 -8.05
N ALA A 13 7.50 -0.03 -8.64
CA ALA A 13 8.46 -1.13 -8.60
C ALA A 13 9.79 -0.80 -9.29
N ASP A 14 9.80 0.11 -10.28
CA ASP A 14 11.02 0.54 -10.97
C ASP A 14 11.95 1.38 -10.07
N PHE A 15 11.43 1.99 -9.00
CA PHE A 15 12.21 2.77 -8.03
C PHE A 15 13.21 1.90 -7.24
N SER A 16 12.84 0.64 -6.97
CA SER A 16 13.65 -0.29 -6.19
C SER A 16 14.86 -0.89 -6.95
N ARG A 17 14.92 -0.76 -8.28
CA ARG A 17 15.83 -1.60 -9.10
C ARG A 17 16.86 -0.90 -9.99
N ARG A 18 16.90 0.43 -10.19
CA ARG A 18 17.89 1.02 -11.14
C ARG A 18 18.40 2.43 -10.78
N GLN A 19 19.73 2.53 -10.61
CA GLN A 19 20.53 3.77 -10.59
C GLN A 19 20.76 4.41 -11.99
N ARG A 20 20.26 3.81 -13.07
CA ARG A 20 20.49 4.28 -14.44
C ARG A 20 19.36 5.19 -14.88
N LEU A 21 19.58 6.50 -14.71
CA LEU A 21 18.97 7.68 -15.36
C LEU A 21 18.73 8.77 -14.30
N ARG A 22 19.79 9.45 -13.86
CA ARG A 22 19.72 10.53 -12.85
C ARG A 22 18.65 11.58 -13.19
N THR A 23 18.51 11.94 -14.46
CA THR A 23 17.50 12.91 -14.92
C THR A 23 16.06 12.40 -14.79
N ALA A 24 15.80 11.14 -15.14
CA ALA A 24 14.47 10.56 -14.99
C ALA A 24 14.08 10.39 -13.50
N LEU A 25 15.07 10.11 -12.65
CA LEU A 25 14.88 10.03 -11.20
C LEU A 25 14.57 11.41 -10.60
N ILE A 26 15.21 12.48 -11.08
CA ILE A 26 14.94 13.86 -10.67
C ILE A 26 13.52 14.29 -11.07
N ILE A 27 13.13 14.06 -12.33
CA ILE A 27 11.77 14.38 -12.82
C ILE A 27 10.71 13.62 -12.01
N LEU A 28 10.97 12.34 -11.71
CA LEU A 28 10.06 11.54 -10.91
C LEU A 28 9.95 12.05 -9.47
N ALA A 29 11.07 12.39 -8.84
CA ALA A 29 11.09 12.96 -7.49
C ALA A 29 10.31 14.28 -7.43
N ASP A 30 10.48 15.14 -8.45
CA ASP A 30 9.75 16.40 -8.57
C ASP A 30 8.24 16.19 -8.71
N ILE A 31 7.81 15.26 -9.59
CA ILE A 31 6.39 14.90 -9.74
C ILE A 31 5.79 14.40 -8.42
N LEU A 32 6.53 13.57 -7.68
CA LEU A 32 6.07 13.04 -6.40
C LEU A 32 5.96 14.15 -5.34
N GLN A 33 6.99 14.99 -5.22
CA GLN A 33 7.03 16.09 -4.27
C GLN A 33 5.93 17.12 -4.57
N LYS A 34 5.78 17.52 -5.83
CA LYS A 34 4.74 18.45 -6.32
C LYS A 34 3.35 17.99 -5.91
N ASN A 35 3.08 16.68 -5.96
CA ASN A 35 1.78 16.11 -5.62
C ASN A 35 1.66 15.64 -4.17
N GLY A 36 2.70 15.82 -3.34
CA GLY A 36 2.72 15.36 -1.95
C GLY A 36 2.60 13.84 -1.81
N ALA A 37 3.08 13.07 -2.79
CA ALA A 37 3.07 11.61 -2.74
C ALA A 37 4.16 11.08 -1.80
N ILE A 38 3.83 10.05 -1.02
CA ILE A 38 4.71 9.46 -0.01
C ILE A 38 5.37 8.20 -0.57
N PHE A 39 6.70 8.16 -0.54
CA PHE A 39 7.50 6.95 -0.79
C PHE A 39 8.29 6.50 0.46
N LEU A 40 8.62 7.47 1.31
CA LEU A 40 9.39 7.36 2.54
C LEU A 40 8.69 8.21 3.59
N GLY A 41 8.70 7.76 4.84
CA GLY A 41 8.40 8.63 5.97
C GLY A 41 9.64 9.35 6.48
N ASP A 42 9.73 9.60 7.79
CA ASP A 42 10.86 10.32 8.37
C ASP A 42 12.14 9.46 8.36
N THR A 43 13.09 9.82 7.48
CA THR A 43 14.38 9.14 7.34
C THR A 43 15.41 9.50 8.42
N THR A 44 15.10 10.47 9.28
CA THR A 44 15.95 10.84 10.43
C THR A 44 15.66 9.98 11.65
N GLN A 45 14.50 9.33 11.69
CA GLN A 45 14.05 8.48 12.78
C GLN A 45 14.05 7.00 12.39
N LYS A 46 14.27 6.12 13.38
CA LYS A 46 14.13 4.68 13.18
C LYS A 46 12.66 4.25 13.21
N GLU A 47 11.93 4.72 12.21
CA GLU A 47 10.50 4.52 12.06
C GLU A 47 10.18 3.71 10.80
N LEU A 48 9.18 2.85 10.91
CA LEU A 48 8.67 2.00 9.83
C LEU A 48 7.17 2.22 9.71
N TYR A 49 6.65 2.22 8.48
CA TYR A 49 5.24 2.36 8.17
C TYR A 49 4.75 1.08 7.54
N LEU A 50 3.84 0.40 8.22
CA LEU A 50 3.34 -0.90 7.80
C LEU A 50 2.07 -0.74 6.97
N THR A 51 2.11 -1.22 5.73
CA THR A 51 0.99 -1.10 4.80
C THR A 51 0.68 -2.44 4.13
N PHE A 52 -0.60 -2.69 3.87
CA PHE A 52 -1.08 -3.87 3.17
C PHE A 52 -1.92 -3.50 1.95
N ASP A 53 -1.76 -4.22 0.85
CA ASP A 53 -2.67 -4.17 -0.29
C ASP A 53 -3.57 -5.41 -0.30
N ASN A 54 -4.88 -5.17 -0.28
CA ASN A 54 -5.89 -6.22 -0.12
C ASN A 54 -6.87 -6.17 -1.29
N GLY A 55 -6.61 -7.01 -2.30
CA GLY A 55 -7.49 -7.19 -3.45
C GLY A 55 -8.62 -8.20 -3.21
N TYR A 56 -8.32 -9.28 -2.49
CA TYR A 56 -9.22 -10.37 -2.11
C TYR A 56 -8.69 -11.02 -0.82
N GLU A 57 -9.50 -11.85 -0.16
CA GLU A 57 -9.11 -12.55 1.06
C GLU A 57 -8.71 -14.01 0.78
N ASN A 58 -7.65 -14.48 1.45
CA ASN A 58 -7.15 -15.85 1.33
C ASN A 58 -7.01 -16.57 2.68
N GLY A 59 -7.69 -16.09 3.73
CA GLY A 59 -7.75 -16.71 5.06
C GLY A 59 -6.66 -16.30 6.04
N PHE A 60 -5.79 -15.33 5.69
CA PHE A 60 -4.67 -14.91 6.56
C PHE A 60 -4.90 -13.58 7.25
N THR A 61 -5.80 -12.73 6.76
CA THR A 61 -6.03 -11.41 7.38
C THR A 61 -6.48 -11.48 8.84
N PRO A 62 -7.38 -12.40 9.26
CA PRO A 62 -7.74 -12.52 10.69
C PRO A 62 -6.51 -12.71 11.58
N ARG A 63 -5.59 -13.60 11.16
CA ARG A 63 -4.37 -13.90 11.89
C ARG A 63 -3.40 -12.72 11.89
N ILE A 64 -3.31 -11.98 10.78
CA ILE A 64 -2.50 -10.76 10.71
C ILE A 64 -3.01 -9.73 11.73
N LEU A 65 -4.31 -9.49 11.78
CA LEU A 65 -4.93 -8.58 12.74
C LEU A 65 -4.66 -9.03 14.19
N ASP A 66 -4.80 -10.32 14.49
CA ASP A 66 -4.51 -10.86 15.82
C ASP A 66 -3.05 -10.61 16.24
N VAL A 67 -2.10 -10.79 15.33
CA VAL A 67 -0.67 -10.52 15.58
C VAL A 67 -0.41 -9.03 15.76
N LEU A 68 -1.00 -8.17 14.92
CA LEU A 68 -0.86 -6.71 15.04
C LEU A 68 -1.40 -6.22 16.38
N LYS A 69 -2.54 -6.75 16.82
CA LYS A 69 -3.14 -6.47 18.13
C LYS A 69 -2.25 -6.94 19.28
N GLU A 70 -1.71 -8.16 19.22
CA GLU A 70 -0.77 -8.68 20.23
C GLU A 70 0.46 -7.78 20.35
N LYS A 71 1.02 -7.34 19.21
CA LYS A 71 2.22 -6.49 19.17
C LYS A 71 1.93 -5.01 19.38
N LYS A 72 0.65 -4.59 19.44
CA LYS A 72 0.21 -3.19 19.49
C LYS A 72 0.80 -2.36 18.34
N VAL A 73 0.86 -2.96 17.15
CA VAL A 73 1.41 -2.34 15.95
C VAL A 73 0.27 -1.87 15.07
N PRO A 74 0.10 -0.57 14.85
CA PRO A 74 -0.90 -0.06 13.94
C PRO A 74 -0.42 -0.23 12.48
N ALA A 75 -1.36 -0.23 11.53
CA ALA A 75 -1.10 -0.46 10.12
C ALA A 75 -2.14 0.26 9.26
N ILE A 76 -1.88 0.38 7.96
CA ILE A 76 -2.86 0.80 6.96
C ILE A 76 -3.16 -0.31 5.96
N PHE A 77 -4.43 -0.55 5.68
CA PHE A 77 -4.90 -1.54 4.71
C PHE A 77 -5.54 -0.83 3.52
N PHE A 78 -4.92 -0.91 2.34
CA PHE A 78 -5.45 -0.38 1.10
C PHE A 78 -6.37 -1.42 0.45
N LEU A 79 -7.67 -1.13 0.46
CA LEU A 79 -8.69 -2.10 0.07
C LEU A 79 -9.27 -1.81 -1.30
N THR A 80 -9.51 -2.87 -2.09
CA THR A 80 -10.33 -2.77 -3.29
C THR A 80 -11.82 -2.85 -2.97
N GLY A 81 -12.65 -2.44 -3.93
CA GLY A 81 -14.10 -2.59 -3.81
C GLY A 81 -14.56 -4.03 -3.60
N HIS A 82 -13.89 -4.99 -4.24
CA HIS A 82 -14.17 -6.41 -4.06
C HIS A 82 -13.93 -6.85 -2.61
N TYR A 83 -12.79 -6.48 -2.01
CA TYR A 83 -12.47 -6.83 -0.64
C TYR A 83 -13.47 -6.26 0.37
N VAL A 84 -13.87 -4.99 0.20
CA VAL A 84 -14.84 -4.34 1.10
C VAL A 84 -16.20 -5.04 1.05
N LYS A 85 -16.63 -5.50 -0.11
CA LYS A 85 -17.88 -6.24 -0.29
C LYS A 85 -17.83 -7.66 0.25
N ASP A 86 -16.72 -8.35 0.05
CA ASP A 86 -16.59 -9.76 0.37
C ASP A 86 -16.27 -10.02 1.85
N LYS A 87 -15.63 -9.06 2.52
CA LYS A 87 -15.17 -9.18 3.92
C LYS A 87 -15.51 -7.97 4.79
N PRO A 88 -16.77 -7.50 4.83
CA PRO A 88 -17.15 -6.33 5.63
C PRO A 88 -16.81 -6.47 7.12
N GLU A 89 -16.82 -7.70 7.65
CA GLU A 89 -16.42 -8.01 9.03
C GLU A 89 -14.93 -7.73 9.27
N LEU A 90 -14.05 -8.05 8.31
CA LEU A 90 -12.62 -7.77 8.44
C LEU A 90 -12.33 -6.27 8.28
N VAL A 91 -13.03 -5.59 7.38
CA VAL A 91 -12.92 -4.12 7.26
C VAL A 91 -13.34 -3.44 8.58
N THR A 92 -14.43 -3.91 9.19
CA THR A 92 -14.86 -3.43 10.50
C THR A 92 -13.79 -3.68 11.56
N ARG A 93 -13.23 -4.91 11.62
CA ARG A 93 -12.14 -5.25 12.54
C ARG A 93 -10.95 -4.31 12.39
N MET A 94 -10.48 -4.09 11.16
CA MET A 94 -9.36 -3.18 10.88
C MET A 94 -9.54 -1.82 11.56
N VAL A 95 -10.69 -1.18 11.35
CA VAL A 95 -11.00 0.14 11.94
C VAL A 95 -11.16 0.05 13.45
N THR A 96 -11.89 -0.94 13.97
CA THR A 96 -12.14 -1.06 15.42
C THR A 96 -10.90 -1.41 16.24
N GLU A 97 -9.91 -2.06 15.63
CA GLU A 97 -8.64 -2.44 16.25
C GLU A 97 -7.58 -1.33 16.13
N GLY A 98 -7.93 -0.18 15.55
CA GLY A 98 -7.07 1.01 15.50
C GLY A 98 -6.19 1.12 14.25
N HIS A 99 -6.46 0.33 13.21
CA HIS A 99 -5.81 0.45 11.92
C HIS A 99 -6.55 1.46 11.03
N LEU A 100 -5.85 1.99 10.02
CA LEU A 100 -6.48 2.81 8.98
C LEU A 100 -6.86 1.97 7.77
N VAL A 101 -7.97 2.32 7.15
CA VAL A 101 -8.37 1.81 5.83
C VAL A 101 -8.08 2.88 4.77
N GLY A 102 -7.25 2.52 3.79
CA GLY A 102 -6.92 3.33 2.62
C GLY A 102 -7.63 2.85 1.35
N ASN A 103 -7.59 3.68 0.31
CA ASN A 103 -8.27 3.42 -0.96
C ASN A 103 -7.34 2.69 -1.94
N HIS A 104 -7.77 1.54 -2.47
CA HIS A 104 -7.04 0.83 -3.55
C HIS A 104 -7.87 0.70 -4.83
N SER A 105 -8.78 1.65 -5.06
CA SER A 105 -9.78 1.69 -6.16
C SER A 105 -10.81 0.57 -6.12
N TRP A 106 -11.92 0.77 -6.83
CA TRP A 106 -13.04 -0.16 -6.80
C TRP A 106 -12.75 -1.43 -7.61
N THR A 107 -12.32 -1.26 -8.86
CA THR A 107 -12.12 -2.34 -9.85
C THR A 107 -10.65 -2.66 -10.14
N HIS A 108 -9.70 -1.98 -9.48
CA HIS A 108 -8.26 -2.13 -9.71
C HIS A 108 -7.81 -1.81 -11.15
N PRO A 109 -8.29 -0.73 -11.80
CA PRO A 109 -7.90 -0.40 -13.16
C PRO A 109 -6.49 0.19 -13.21
N ASP A 110 -5.86 0.21 -14.39
CA ASP A 110 -4.77 1.15 -14.62
C ASP A 110 -5.35 2.57 -14.66
N MET A 111 -5.15 3.33 -13.58
CA MET A 111 -5.70 4.69 -13.44
C MET A 111 -5.19 5.66 -14.52
N THR A 112 -4.05 5.36 -15.16
CA THR A 112 -3.50 6.21 -16.22
C THR A 112 -4.33 6.13 -17.51
N GLN A 113 -5.09 5.04 -17.68
CA GLN A 113 -5.90 4.75 -18.87
C GLN A 113 -7.36 5.20 -18.76
N ILE A 114 -7.77 5.72 -17.59
CA ILE A 114 -9.14 6.19 -17.35
C ILE A 114 -9.16 7.71 -17.15
N SER A 115 -10.31 8.32 -17.45
CA SER A 115 -10.54 9.76 -17.23
C SER A 115 -10.51 10.15 -15.75
N ASN A 116 -10.36 11.43 -15.44
CA ASN A 116 -10.42 11.92 -14.06
C ASN A 116 -11.79 11.65 -13.42
N ALA A 117 -12.89 11.71 -14.18
CA ALA A 117 -14.23 11.39 -13.70
C ALA A 117 -14.36 9.92 -13.29
N GLN A 118 -13.83 9.00 -14.11
CA GLN A 118 -13.78 7.57 -13.78
C GLN A 118 -12.86 7.30 -12.60
N LEU A 119 -11.71 7.97 -12.51
CA LEU A 119 -10.82 7.87 -11.35
C LEU A 119 -11.56 8.30 -10.07
N LYS A 120 -12.25 9.44 -10.10
CA LYS A 120 -13.06 9.89 -8.96
C LYS A 120 -14.12 8.86 -8.57
N GLU A 121 -14.85 8.31 -9.54
CA GLU A 121 -15.86 7.29 -9.30
C GLU A 121 -15.27 6.03 -8.64
N GLU A 122 -14.10 5.58 -9.11
CA GLU A 122 -13.36 4.45 -8.53
C GLU A 122 -12.99 4.70 -7.06
N LEU A 123 -12.59 5.92 -6.71
CA LEU A 123 -12.25 6.28 -5.33
C LEU A 123 -13.49 6.46 -4.45
N ASP A 124 -14.52 7.13 -4.96
CA ASP A 124 -15.75 7.43 -4.20
C ASP A 124 -16.51 6.16 -3.81
N LYS A 125 -16.59 5.15 -4.70
CA LYS A 125 -17.27 3.89 -4.39
C LYS A 125 -16.63 3.16 -3.21
N VAL A 126 -15.29 3.12 -3.13
CA VAL A 126 -14.59 2.53 -1.99
C VAL A 126 -14.88 3.34 -0.73
N LYS A 127 -14.75 4.67 -0.78
CA LYS A 127 -14.99 5.55 0.37
C LYS A 127 -16.41 5.40 0.92
N GLN A 128 -17.42 5.41 0.06
CA GLN A 128 -18.81 5.23 0.44
C GLN A 128 -19.05 3.85 1.06
N SER A 129 -18.51 2.78 0.46
CA SER A 129 -18.67 1.43 0.98
C SER A 129 -18.02 1.25 2.36
N VAL A 130 -16.82 1.80 2.57
CA VAL A 130 -16.14 1.75 3.87
C VAL A 130 -16.84 2.61 4.92
N THR A 131 -17.33 3.78 4.55
CA THR A 131 -18.11 4.66 5.46
C THR A 131 -19.45 4.03 5.85
N GLY A 132 -20.08 3.29 4.94
CA GLY A 132 -21.31 2.54 5.23
C GLY A 132 -21.09 1.29 6.07
N THR A 133 -19.89 0.71 6.02
CA THR A 133 -19.53 -0.53 6.75
C THR A 133 -18.93 -0.24 8.13
N THR A 134 -18.23 0.88 8.28
CA THR A 134 -17.41 1.18 9.46
C THR A 134 -17.68 2.57 10.03
N ARG A 135 -17.03 2.90 11.15
CA ARG A 135 -17.06 4.26 11.72
C ARG A 135 -16.03 5.20 11.11
N GLN A 136 -15.19 4.74 10.18
CA GLN A 136 -14.17 5.56 9.55
C GLN A 136 -14.83 6.49 8.52
N LYS A 137 -14.91 7.79 8.85
CA LYS A 137 -15.52 8.82 7.99
C LYS A 137 -14.53 9.43 6.99
N GLU A 138 -13.27 9.51 7.39
CA GLU A 138 -12.21 10.09 6.58
C GLU A 138 -11.37 8.98 5.94
N MET A 139 -10.99 9.18 4.69
CA MET A 139 -10.11 8.28 3.95
C MET A 139 -9.10 9.15 3.22
N ALA A 140 -7.97 9.38 3.88
CA ALA A 140 -6.98 10.36 3.43
C ALA A 140 -5.91 9.76 2.50
N TYR A 141 -5.82 8.43 2.40
CA TYR A 141 -4.74 7.76 1.69
C TYR A 141 -5.25 6.90 0.55
N VAL A 142 -4.56 6.97 -0.58
CA VAL A 142 -4.80 6.13 -1.76
C VAL A 142 -3.50 5.47 -2.20
N ARG A 143 -3.58 4.22 -2.65
CA ARG A 143 -2.49 3.55 -3.35
C ARG A 143 -2.95 3.17 -4.76
N PRO A 144 -2.28 3.64 -5.83
CA PRO A 144 -2.68 3.33 -7.19
C PRO A 144 -2.53 1.83 -7.47
N PRO A 145 -3.50 1.20 -8.16
CA PRO A 145 -3.40 -0.18 -8.60
C PRO A 145 -2.08 -0.47 -9.31
N ARG A 146 -1.42 -1.58 -8.91
CA ARG A 146 -0.13 -2.04 -9.48
C ARG A 146 1.02 -1.02 -9.32
N GLY A 147 0.84 0.03 -8.52
CA GLY A 147 1.79 1.14 -8.40
C GLY A 147 2.00 1.93 -9.69
N ILE A 148 1.05 1.87 -10.64
CA ILE A 148 1.12 2.60 -11.92
C ILE A 148 0.51 4.00 -11.73
N PHE A 149 1.23 5.04 -12.17
CA PHE A 149 0.80 6.43 -12.00
C PHE A 149 1.36 7.36 -13.09
N SER A 150 0.80 8.57 -13.14
CA SER A 150 1.29 9.74 -13.88
C SER A 150 1.07 11.02 -13.07
N ASP A 151 1.68 12.14 -13.46
CA ASP A 151 1.43 13.46 -12.82
C ASP A 151 -0.08 13.77 -12.80
N ARG A 152 -0.80 13.44 -13.89
CA ARG A 152 -2.26 13.58 -13.97
C ARG A 152 -2.98 12.80 -12.86
N THR A 153 -2.65 11.52 -12.67
CA THR A 153 -3.38 10.67 -11.69
C THR A 153 -3.07 11.07 -10.26
N LEU A 154 -1.84 11.52 -9.98
CA LEU A 154 -1.47 12.05 -8.66
C LEU A 154 -2.22 13.36 -8.38
N ALA A 155 -2.21 14.30 -9.33
CA ALA A 155 -2.93 15.57 -9.19
C ALA A 155 -4.45 15.36 -9.04
N ALA A 156 -5.03 14.43 -9.81
CA ALA A 156 -6.44 14.07 -9.69
C ALA A 156 -6.76 13.48 -8.31
N SER A 157 -5.94 12.56 -7.81
CA SER A 157 -6.13 11.97 -6.48
C SER A 157 -6.02 13.03 -5.37
N ARG A 158 -5.06 13.96 -5.50
CA ARG A 158 -4.90 15.09 -4.58
C ARG A 158 -6.09 16.04 -4.60
N ALA A 159 -6.68 16.31 -5.77
CA ALA A 159 -7.89 17.13 -5.90
C ALA A 159 -9.10 16.50 -5.18
N GLU A 160 -9.15 15.16 -5.12
CA GLU A 160 -10.16 14.42 -4.35
C GLU A 160 -9.83 14.32 -2.84
N GLY A 161 -8.77 15.00 -2.37
CA GLY A 161 -8.36 15.04 -0.97
C GLY A 161 -7.50 13.86 -0.51
N TYR A 162 -6.97 13.06 -1.43
CA TYR A 162 -6.11 11.93 -1.08
C TYR A 162 -4.62 12.28 -1.16
N THR A 163 -3.86 11.75 -0.21
CA THR A 163 -2.42 11.60 -0.27
C THR A 163 -2.10 10.25 -0.91
N THR A 164 -1.34 10.26 -2.00
CA THR A 164 -0.90 9.01 -2.65
C THR A 164 0.26 8.38 -1.88
N VAL A 165 0.14 7.10 -1.52
CA VAL A 165 1.14 6.36 -0.75
C VAL A 165 1.70 5.19 -1.57
N PHE A 166 3.01 5.20 -1.77
CA PHE A 166 3.78 4.13 -2.39
C PHE A 166 4.53 3.31 -1.34
N TRP A 167 5.69 2.78 -1.68
CA TRP A 167 6.51 1.95 -0.79
C TRP A 167 7.99 2.05 -1.16
N SER A 168 8.85 1.88 -0.17
CA SER A 168 10.30 1.75 -0.35
C SER A 168 10.78 0.32 -0.13
N VAL A 169 9.98 -0.50 0.57
CA VAL A 169 10.27 -1.91 0.84
C VAL A 169 9.13 -2.77 0.33
N ALA A 170 9.44 -3.74 -0.54
CA ALA A 170 8.50 -4.74 -1.00
C ALA A 170 9.24 -6.03 -1.38
N TYR A 171 8.51 -7.14 -1.46
CA TYR A 171 8.98 -8.35 -2.11
C TYR A 171 7.82 -9.00 -2.88
N LYS A 172 8.13 -10.02 -3.68
CA LYS A 172 7.09 -10.76 -4.42
C LYS A 172 6.37 -11.71 -3.46
N ASP A 173 5.29 -11.24 -2.84
CA ASP A 173 4.49 -11.95 -1.83
C ASP A 173 3.03 -12.20 -2.24
N TRP A 174 2.69 -11.81 -3.47
CA TRP A 174 1.34 -11.87 -4.02
C TRP A 174 1.08 -13.08 -4.94
N ASP A 175 2.13 -13.81 -5.33
CA ASP A 175 1.99 -14.98 -6.21
C ASP A 175 1.70 -16.23 -5.39
N VAL A 176 0.43 -16.61 -5.35
CA VAL A 176 -0.06 -17.78 -4.59
C VAL A 176 0.56 -19.10 -5.07
N ASN A 177 1.11 -19.15 -6.29
CA ASN A 177 1.76 -20.34 -6.83
C ASN A 177 3.26 -20.43 -6.48
N ASP A 178 3.84 -19.38 -5.87
CA ASP A 178 5.28 -19.26 -5.57
C ASP A 178 5.50 -18.75 -4.13
N GLN A 179 4.86 -19.41 -3.16
CA GLN A 179 4.97 -19.04 -1.73
C GLN A 179 6.20 -19.69 -1.07
N LYS A 180 7.22 -18.87 -0.82
CA LYS A 180 8.58 -19.30 -0.40
C LYS A 180 8.77 -19.49 1.11
N GLY A 181 7.75 -19.22 1.92
CA GLY A 181 7.85 -19.40 3.37
C GLY A 181 8.16 -18.11 4.12
N ALA A 182 7.74 -18.06 5.37
CA ALA A 182 7.94 -16.94 6.28
C ALA A 182 9.40 -16.48 6.43
N ASP A 183 10.36 -17.41 6.43
CA ASP A 183 11.78 -17.07 6.56
C ASP A 183 12.31 -16.31 5.33
N TYR A 184 11.80 -16.66 4.14
CA TYR A 184 12.12 -15.93 2.93
C TYR A 184 11.54 -14.53 2.98
N ALA A 185 10.26 -14.39 3.33
CA ALA A 185 9.61 -13.10 3.52
C ALA A 185 10.38 -12.21 4.50
N TYR A 186 10.70 -12.75 5.68
CA TYR A 186 11.49 -12.08 6.70
C TYR A 186 12.82 -11.57 6.15
N ARG A 187 13.63 -12.44 5.51
CA ARG A 187 14.94 -12.03 4.97
C ARG A 187 14.84 -10.96 3.91
N GLN A 188 13.83 -11.02 3.04
CA GLN A 188 13.63 -10.03 1.98
C GLN A 188 13.26 -8.66 2.54
N VAL A 189 12.37 -8.59 3.53
CA VAL A 189 12.01 -7.33 4.19
C VAL A 189 13.20 -6.79 4.96
N MET A 190 13.86 -7.65 5.75
CA MET A 190 14.96 -7.27 6.62
C MET A 190 16.18 -6.72 5.88
N ALA A 191 16.50 -7.28 4.72
CA ALA A 191 17.60 -6.79 3.90
C ALA A 191 17.36 -5.40 3.30
N GLN A 192 16.11 -4.93 3.30
CA GLN A 192 15.70 -3.66 2.70
C GLN A 192 15.31 -2.59 3.73
N LEU A 193 15.26 -2.91 5.03
CA LEU A 193 14.84 -1.95 6.05
C LEU A 193 15.83 -0.78 6.17
N HIS A 194 15.26 0.42 6.29
CA HIS A 194 15.98 1.67 6.51
C HIS A 194 15.07 2.65 7.30
N PRO A 195 15.63 3.72 7.89
CA PRO A 195 14.86 4.84 8.45
C PRO A 195 13.76 5.34 7.51
N GLY A 196 12.54 5.50 8.02
CA GLY A 196 11.38 5.97 7.27
C GLY A 196 10.83 4.97 6.24
N ALA A 197 11.13 3.68 6.36
CA ALA A 197 10.68 2.72 5.36
C ALA A 197 9.16 2.53 5.35
N VAL A 198 8.56 2.64 4.17
CA VAL A 198 7.15 2.29 3.93
C VAL A 198 7.11 0.89 3.32
N ILE A 199 6.58 -0.06 4.08
CA ILE A 199 6.59 -1.48 3.75
C ILE A 199 5.26 -1.84 3.09
N LEU A 200 5.32 -2.39 1.88
CA LEU A 200 4.19 -3.00 1.18
C LEU A 200 4.22 -4.52 1.39
N LEU A 201 3.14 -5.05 1.95
CA LEU A 201 2.85 -6.49 2.05
C LEU A 201 1.46 -6.80 1.47
N HIS A 202 1.19 -8.07 1.18
CA HIS A 202 -0.13 -8.57 0.85
C HIS A 202 -0.58 -9.61 1.87
N SER A 203 -1.87 -9.62 2.22
CA SER A 203 -2.44 -10.58 3.18
C SER A 203 -2.81 -11.94 2.56
N ILE A 204 -2.30 -12.26 1.38
CA ILE A 204 -2.66 -13.48 0.62
C ILE A 204 -1.63 -14.61 0.75
N SER A 205 -0.50 -14.34 1.43
CA SER A 205 0.54 -15.33 1.70
C SER A 205 0.57 -15.77 3.15
N LYS A 206 0.75 -17.07 3.36
CA LYS A 206 1.04 -17.70 4.66
C LYS A 206 2.28 -17.12 5.35
N ASP A 207 3.08 -16.36 4.62
CA ASP A 207 4.42 -15.87 4.99
C ASP A 207 4.39 -14.51 5.70
N ALA A 208 3.38 -13.68 5.45
CA ALA A 208 3.39 -12.25 5.77
C ALA A 208 3.34 -11.93 7.29
N TRP A 209 2.65 -12.74 8.09
CA TRP A 209 2.41 -12.44 9.51
C TRP A 209 3.61 -12.77 10.41
N ARG A 210 4.51 -13.68 10.00
CA ARG A 210 5.65 -14.13 10.83
C ARG A 210 6.75 -13.09 10.97
N PHE A 211 6.80 -12.08 10.10
CA PHE A 211 7.67 -10.92 10.26
C PHE A 211 7.50 -10.30 11.66
N PHE A 212 6.27 -10.11 12.12
CA PHE A 212 5.96 -9.50 13.42
C PHE A 212 6.12 -10.44 14.62
N VAL A 213 6.08 -11.75 14.39
CA VAL A 213 6.28 -12.75 15.45
C VAL A 213 7.75 -12.94 15.78
N LEU A 214 8.63 -12.83 14.78
CA LEU A 214 10.09 -12.95 14.96
C LEU A 214 10.76 -11.61 15.30
N TYR A 215 10.16 -10.47 14.95
CA TYR A 215 10.65 -9.16 15.37
C TYR A 215 10.23 -8.80 16.79
N GLY A 216 11.08 -9.14 17.76
CA GLY A 216 11.14 -8.46 19.04
C GLY A 216 11.64 -7.02 18.84
N CYS A 217 10.72 -6.11 18.52
CA CYS A 217 11.02 -4.74 18.13
C CYS A 217 11.55 -3.90 19.31
N SER A 218 12.87 -3.97 19.55
CA SER A 218 13.56 -3.12 20.52
C SER A 218 14.31 -1.93 19.88
N LYS A 219 14.34 -1.84 18.54
CA LYS A 219 15.12 -0.82 17.81
C LYS A 219 14.35 0.04 16.81
N TRP A 220 13.11 -0.29 16.47
CA TRP A 220 12.30 0.42 15.48
C TRP A 220 10.91 0.72 16.05
N LYS A 221 10.40 1.93 15.80
CA LYS A 221 9.00 2.27 16.10
C LYS A 221 8.17 2.10 14.84
N ILE A 222 6.97 1.54 14.96
CA ILE A 222 6.05 1.39 13.82
C ILE A 222 4.95 2.44 13.95
N PHE A 223 4.74 3.18 12.87
CA PHE A 223 3.75 4.24 12.76
C PHE A 223 2.74 3.94 11.66
N VAL A 224 1.61 4.64 11.73
CA VAL A 224 0.62 4.75 10.66
C VAL A 224 0.71 6.11 10.04
#